data_AF-A0AAE3G5J1-F1
#
_entry.id   AF-A0AAE3G5J1-F1
#
_cell.length_a   1.000
_cell.length_b   1.000
_cell.length_c   1.000
_cell.angle_alpha   90.00
_cell.angle_beta   90.00
_cell.angle_gamma   90.00
#
_symmetry.space_group_name_H-M   'P 1'
#
loop_
_entity.id
_entity.type
_entity.pdbx_description
1 polymer ?
#
loop_
_entity_poly.entity_id
_entity_poly.type
_entity_poly.pdbx_seq_one_letter_code
_entity_poly.pdbx_strand_id
1 'polypeptide(L)'
;MRRILLLIAILVVILFGLSFALLNATPTEMDFYFGAVTLPLSLLLVITLIVGALLGLFAASAVMVGRRRELGRTRRQLTDAEKELQELRRLPLKDQP
;
A
#
# COMPACT_ATOMS: atom_id res chain seq x y z
N MET A 1 11.34 24.19 -4.49
CA MET A 1 10.23 24.43 -3.54
C MET A 1 9.64 23.14 -2.94
N ARG A 2 8.95 22.27 -3.70
CA ARG A 2 8.29 21.05 -3.14
C ARG A 2 9.23 20.12 -2.35
N ARG A 3 10.46 19.89 -2.82
CA ARG A 3 11.45 19.06 -2.09
C ARG A 3 11.88 19.69 -0.76
N ILE A 4 12.06 21.01 -0.73
CA ILE A 4 12.42 21.75 0.50
C ILE A 4 11.25 21.71 1.50
N LEU A 5 10.02 21.92 1.04
CA LEU A 5 8.83 21.80 1.88
C LEU A 5 8.69 20.39 2.48
N LEU A 6 8.97 19.35 1.70
CA LEU A 6 8.95 17.97 2.16
C LEU A 6 10.05 17.72 3.20
N LEU A 7 11.27 18.21 2.97
CA LEU A 7 12.37 18.12 3.95
C LEU A 7 12.04 18.84 5.26
N ILE A 8 11.45 20.03 5.19
CA ILE A 8 11.00 20.78 6.38
C ILE A 8 9.92 19.99 7.11
N ALA A 9 8.92 19.44 6.40
CA ALA A 9 7.87 18.63 7.02
C ALA A 9 8.44 17.38 7.70
N ILE A 10 9.37 16.67 7.05
CA ILE A 10 10.08 15.53 7.66
C ILE A 10 10.82 15.98 8.92
N LEU A 11 11.58 17.07 8.85
CA LEU A 11 12.34 17.58 9.99
C LEU A 11 11.43 17.91 11.17
N VAL A 12 10.30 18.58 10.91
CA VAL A 12 9.29 18.89 11.92
C VAL A 12 8.76 17.61 12.55
N VAL A 13 8.35 16.61 11.74
CA VAL A 13 7.85 15.33 12.24
C VAL A 13 8.90 14.61 13.10
N ILE A 14 10.16 14.60 12.68
CA ILE A 14 11.27 14.00 13.45
C ILE A 14 11.45 14.73 14.78
N LEU A 15 11.51 16.07 14.78
CA LEU A 15 11.67 16.86 15.99
C LEU A 15 10.52 16.64 16.97
N PHE A 16 9.28 16.62 16.49
CA PHE A 16 8.11 16.32 17.32
C PHE A 16 8.16 14.90 17.87
N GLY A 17 8.49 13.90 17.04
CA GLY A 17 8.61 12.51 17.47
C GLY A 17 9.69 12.32 18.53
N LEU A 18 10.86 12.92 18.35
CA LEU A 18 11.96 12.85 19.31
C LEU A 18 11.61 13.57 20.62
N SER A 19 11.03 14.77 20.53
CA SER A 19 10.58 15.52 21.72
C SER A 19 9.54 14.71 22.50
N PHE A 20 8.54 14.15 21.81
CA PHE A 20 7.53 13.30 22.41
C PHE A 20 8.15 12.06 23.08
N ALA A 21 9.12 11.41 22.44
CA ALA A 21 9.81 10.26 23.00
C ALA A 21 10.61 10.60 24.27
N LEU A 22 11.33 11.73 24.27
CA LEU A 22 12.11 12.18 25.41
C LEU A 22 11.22 12.61 26.59
N LEU A 23 10.14 13.36 26.32
CA LEU A 23 9.20 13.78 27.36
C LEU A 23 8.45 12.60 27.98
N ASN A 24 8.30 11.50 27.24
CA ASN A 24 7.61 10.28 27.66
C ASN A 24 8.57 9.08 27.70
N ALA A 25 9.80 9.31 28.18
CA ALA A 25 10.83 8.27 28.30
C ALA A 25 10.70 7.45 29.59
N THR A 26 9.75 7.78 30.46
CA THR A 26 9.51 7.05 31.71
C THR A 26 8.98 5.64 31.42
N PRO A 27 9.67 4.58 31.88
CA PRO A 27 9.17 3.22 31.74
C PRO A 27 7.81 3.08 32.42
N THR A 28 6.83 2.56 31.70
CA THR A 28 5.47 2.34 32.20
C THR A 28 5.13 0.88 32.00
N GLU A 29 4.57 0.24 33.03
CA GLU A 29 4.08 -1.14 32.93
C GLU A 29 2.73 -1.13 32.22
N MET A 30 2.58 -1.98 31.21
CA MET A 30 1.40 -2.09 30.37
C MET A 30 0.96 -3.55 30.33
N ASP A 31 -0.23 -3.81 30.86
CA ASP A 31 -0.87 -5.13 30.82
C ASP A 31 -1.54 -5.36 29.46
N PHE A 32 -1.06 -6.36 28.72
CA PHE A 32 -1.70 -6.87 27.52
C PHE A 32 -2.45 -8.18 27.80
N TYR A 33 -3.31 -8.58 26.86
CA TYR A 33 -4.09 -9.82 26.95
C TYR A 33 -3.27 -11.08 27.23
N PHE A 34 -1.97 -11.09 26.89
CA PHE A 34 -1.10 -12.26 27.01
C PHE A 34 0.15 -12.01 27.89
N GLY A 35 0.19 -10.90 28.64
CA GLY A 35 1.30 -10.59 29.55
C GLY A 35 1.53 -9.09 29.72
N ALA A 36 2.35 -8.72 30.71
CA ALA A 36 2.74 -7.34 30.96
C ALA A 36 4.10 -7.02 30.33
N VAL A 37 4.26 -5.78 29.87
CA VAL A 37 5.53 -5.27 29.33
C VAL A 37 5.83 -3.91 29.95
N THR A 38 7.07 -3.72 30.42
CA THR A 38 7.53 -2.46 31.00
C THR A 38 8.44 -1.73 30.02
N LEU A 39 7.86 -0.80 29.26
CA LEU A 39 8.57 0.02 28.29
C LEU A 39 8.02 1.46 28.32
N PRO A 40 8.79 2.46 27.86
CA PRO A 40 8.24 3.79 27.66
C PRO A 40 7.07 3.75 26.67
N LEU A 41 5.96 4.39 27.00
CA LEU A 41 4.74 4.38 26.19
C LEU A 41 5.00 4.92 24.77
N SER A 42 5.90 5.91 24.67
CA SER A 42 6.37 6.46 23.39
C SER A 42 6.98 5.41 22.47
N LEU A 43 7.80 4.50 23.00
CA LEU A 43 8.40 3.42 22.22
C LEU A 43 7.34 2.43 21.73
N LEU A 44 6.39 2.09 22.59
CA LEU A 44 5.31 1.15 22.26
C LEU A 44 4.43 1.71 21.14
N LEU A 45 4.12 3.00 21.18
CA LEU A 45 3.39 3.69 20.11
C LEU A 45 4.14 3.65 18.78
N VAL A 46 5.45 3.89 18.78
CA VAL A 46 6.27 3.82 17.55
C VAL A 46 6.27 2.41 16.97
N ILE A 47 6.46 1.37 17.80
CA ILE A 47 6.41 -0.02 17.37
C ILE A 47 5.04 -0.35 16.77
N THR A 48 3.96 0.04 17.45
CA THR A 48 2.59 -0.19 16.99
C THR A 48 2.32 0.48 15.65
N LEU A 49 2.80 1.72 15.48
CA LEU A 49 2.66 2.46 14.22
C LEU A 49 3.45 1.78 13.09
N ILE A 50 4.68 1.33 13.34
CA ILE A 50 5.49 0.61 12.35
C ILE A 50 4.80 -0.68 11.94
N VAL A 51 4.32 -1.48 12.90
CA VAL A 51 3.61 -2.73 12.63
C VAL A 51 2.34 -2.46 11.82
N GLY A 52 1.54 -1.47 12.22
CA GLY A 52 0.34 -1.07 11.49
C GLY A 52 0.64 -0.61 10.06
N ALA A 53 1.70 0.19 9.85
CA ALA A 53 2.12 0.65 8.54
C ALA A 53 2.58 -0.52 7.64
N LEU A 54 3.34 -1.47 8.19
CA LEU A 54 3.77 -2.68 7.48
C LEU A 54 2.58 -3.55 7.08
N LEU A 55 1.62 -3.77 7.99
CA LEU A 55 0.38 -4.49 7.71
C LEU A 55 -0.44 -3.79 6.62
N GLY A 56 -0.57 -2.47 6.70
CA GLY A 56 -1.25 -1.66 5.68
C GLY A 56 -0.57 -1.75 4.31
N LEU A 57 0.76 -1.68 4.27
CA LEU A 57 1.54 -1.84 3.04
C LEU A 57 1.37 -3.24 2.44
N PHE A 58 1.38 -4.27 3.29
CA PHE A 58 1.16 -5.65 2.86
C PHE A 58 -0.24 -5.84 2.26
N ALA A 59 -1.28 -5.35 2.95
CA ALA A 59 -2.65 -5.41 2.47
C ALA A 59 -2.83 -4.65 1.14
N ALA A 60 -2.30 -3.43 1.03
CA ALA A 60 -2.33 -2.65 -0.20
C ALA A 60 -1.59 -3.35 -1.35
N SER A 61 -0.44 -3.97 -1.06
CA SER A 61 0.33 -4.74 -2.03
C SER A 61 -0.44 -5.95 -2.54
N ALA A 62 -1.11 -6.69 -1.65
CA ALA A 62 -1.94 -7.84 -2.03
C ALA A 62 -3.08 -7.42 -2.98
N VAL A 63 -3.76 -6.31 -2.68
CA VAL A 63 -4.80 -5.75 -3.55
C VAL A 63 -4.22 -5.34 -4.91
N MET A 64 -3.07 -4.65 -4.92
CA MET A 64 -2.41 -4.19 -6.13
C MET A 64 -1.99 -5.35 -7.05
N VAL A 65 -1.53 -6.47 -6.50
CA VAL A 65 -1.21 -7.68 -7.29
C VAL A 65 -2.46 -8.26 -7.94
N GLY A 66 -3.58 -8.32 -7.21
CA GLY A 66 -4.87 -8.73 -7.78
C GLY A 66 -5.29 -7.88 -8.96
N ARG A 67 -5.21 -6.54 -8.81
CA ARG A 67 -5.51 -5.58 -9.88
C ARG A 67 -4.61 -5.75 -11.11
N ARG A 68 -3.31 -5.98 -10.91
CA ARG A 68 -2.37 -6.21 -12.02
C ARG A 68 -2.71 -7.48 -12.80
N ARG A 69 -3.13 -8.55 -12.12
CA ARG A 69 -3.57 -9.80 -12.76
C ARG A 69 -4.84 -9.59 -13.57
N GLU A 70 -5.81 -8.88 -13.01
CA GLU A 70 -7.07 -8.51 -13.68
C GLU A 70 -6.80 -7.69 -14.95
N LEU A 71 -5.96 -6.65 -14.85
CA LEU A 71 -5.52 -5.85 -16.01
C LEU A 71 -4.88 -6.70 -17.11
N GLY A 72 -4.03 -7.66 -16.74
CA GLY A 72 -3.42 -8.58 -17.70
C GLY A 72 -4.45 -9.48 -18.40
N ARG A 73 -5.44 -9.97 -17.66
CA ARG A 73 -6.54 -10.79 -18.21
C ARG A 73 -7.41 -9.97 -19.16
N THR A 74 -7.85 -8.78 -18.76
CA THR A 74 -8.67 -7.90 -19.60
C THR A 74 -7.93 -7.50 -20.89
N ARG A 75 -6.62 -7.21 -20.82
CA ARG A 75 -5.82 -6.92 -22.02
C ARG A 75 -5.77 -8.09 -23.00
N ARG A 76 -5.62 -9.32 -22.50
CA ARG A 76 -5.63 -10.53 -23.36
C ARG A 76 -6.99 -10.69 -24.05
N GLN A 77 -8.08 -10.57 -23.30
CA GLN A 77 -9.44 -10.65 -23.85
C GLN A 77 -9.70 -9.60 -24.93
N LEU A 78 -9.20 -8.37 -24.74
CA LEU A 78 -9.30 -7.33 -25.77
C LEU A 78 -8.55 -7.73 -27.04
N THR A 79 -7.29 -8.20 -26.91
CA THR A 79 -6.50 -8.63 -28.06
C THR A 79 -7.13 -9.82 -28.80
N ASP A 80 -7.72 -10.77 -28.09
CA ASP A 80 -8.38 -11.92 -28.72
C ASP A 80 -9.66 -11.49 -29.46
N ALA A 81 -10.49 -10.63 -28.84
CA ALA A 81 -11.68 -10.07 -29.49
C ALA A 81 -11.34 -9.22 -30.73
N GLU A 82 -10.26 -8.44 -30.69
CA GLU A 82 -9.77 -7.67 -31.85
C GLU A 82 -9.34 -8.59 -33.01
N LYS A 83 -8.72 -9.74 -32.71
CA LYS A 83 -8.36 -10.74 -33.73
C LYS A 83 -9.59 -11.38 -34.36
N GLU A 84 -10.55 -11.83 -33.56
CA GLU A 84 -11.82 -12.39 -34.07
C GLU A 84 -12.53 -11.40 -34.99
N LEU A 85 -12.57 -10.13 -34.59
CA LEU A 85 -13.19 -9.08 -35.39
C LEU A 85 -12.44 -8.82 -36.71
N GLN A 86 -11.10 -8.97 -36.71
CA GLN A 86 -10.29 -8.88 -37.91
C GLN A 86 -10.50 -10.11 -38.83
N GLU A 87 -10.61 -11.31 -38.29
CA GLU A 87 -10.91 -12.54 -39.03
C GLU A 87 -12.31 -12.47 -39.67
N LEU A 88 -13.32 -12.05 -38.91
CA LEU A 88 -14.69 -11.83 -39.41
C LEU A 88 -14.75 -10.79 -40.52
N ARG A 89 -13.95 -9.73 -40.45
CA ARG A 89 -13.86 -8.72 -41.53
C ARG A 89 -13.14 -9.23 -42.79
N ARG A 90 -12.32 -10.27 -42.67
CA ARG A 90 -11.60 -10.89 -43.79
C ARG A 90 -12.38 -12.03 -44.45
N LEU A 91 -13.46 -12.50 -43.83
CA LEU A 91 -14.37 -13.44 -44.47
C LEU A 91 -15.03 -12.74 -45.68
N PRO A 92 -14.87 -13.26 -46.91
CA PRO A 92 -15.54 -12.70 -48.07
C PRO A 92 -17.05 -12.79 -47.83
N LEU A 93 -17.76 -11.69 -48.06
CA LEU A 93 -19.22 -11.69 -48.12
C LEU A 93 -19.60 -12.74 -49.16
N LYS A 94 -20.12 -13.86 -48.69
CA LYS A 94 -20.64 -14.90 -49.55
C LYS A 94 -21.96 -14.35 -50.07
N ASP A 95 -21.89 -13.58 -51.14
CA ASP A 95 -23.04 -13.20 -51.95
C ASP A 95 -23.67 -14.51 -52.40
N GLN A 96 -24.76 -14.87 -51.72
CA GLN A 96 -25.63 -15.95 -52.17
C GLN A 96 -26.39 -15.46 -53.41
N PRO A 97 -26.53 -16.31 -54.44
CA PRO A 97 -27.12 -15.95 -55.73
C PRO A 97 -28.59 -15.55 -55.65
#